data_AF-A0A948R6H9-F1
#
_entry.id   AF-A0A948R6H9-F1
#
_cell.length_a   1.000
_cell.length_b   1.000
_cell.length_c   1.000
_cell.angle_alpha   90.00
_cell.angle_beta   90.00
_cell.angle_gamma   90.00
#
_symmetry.space_group_name_H-M   'P 1'
#
loop_
_entity.id
_entity.type
_entity.pdbx_description
1 polymer ?
#
loop_
_entity_poly.entity_id
_entity_poly.type
_entity_poly.pdbx_seq_one_letter_code
_entity_poly.pdbx_strand_id
1 'polypeptide(L)'
;MCMLNRKEVLRRTTFANAQIYRIADFPTPATLSENRRAWYEAEMDTFLLSRPRVIEDGLTYPDLEPPKGVRVMTEKQVCDYTSISRANLNRMIRDGRFPSPIKLSVAKIGYLKHEVDHWLKSLPRADWLNGTK
;
A
#
# COMPACT_ATOMS: atom_id res chain seq x y z
N MET A 1 23.34 26.07 -3.06
CA MET A 1 21.89 25.81 -2.96
C MET A 1 21.49 24.89 -4.10
N CYS A 2 21.19 23.62 -3.80
CA CYS A 2 20.82 22.65 -4.83
C CYS A 2 19.33 22.76 -5.15
N MET A 3 18.98 22.58 -6.43
CA MET A 3 17.59 22.56 -6.89
C MET A 3 17.23 21.16 -7.36
N LEU A 4 16.10 20.64 -6.88
CA LEU A 4 15.55 19.35 -7.24
C LEU A 4 14.56 19.51 -8.39
N ASN A 5 14.80 18.79 -9.48
CA ASN A 5 13.82 18.71 -10.56
C ASN A 5 12.61 17.86 -10.13
N ARG A 6 11.52 17.93 -10.88
CA ARG A 6 10.29 17.17 -10.58
C ARG A 6 10.51 15.66 -10.41
N LYS A 7 11.34 15.02 -11.23
CA LYS A 7 11.61 13.57 -11.11
C LYS A 7 12.33 13.26 -9.81
N GLU A 8 13.25 14.12 -9.39
CA GLU A 8 13.98 14.00 -8.15
C GLU A 8 13.06 14.19 -6.93
N VAL A 9 12.17 15.19 -6.99
CA VAL A 9 11.14 15.40 -5.96
C VAL A 9 10.20 14.20 -5.84
N LEU A 10 9.79 13.58 -6.95
CA LEU A 10 8.95 12.36 -6.93
C LEU A 10 9.70 11.10 -6.51
N ARG A 11 11.03 11.08 -6.59
CA ARG A 11 11.84 9.98 -6.04
C ARG A 11 12.02 10.13 -4.53
N ARG A 12 12.22 11.37 -4.06
CA ARG A 12 12.40 11.69 -2.64
C ARG A 12 11.09 11.73 -1.87
N THR A 13 9.99 12.00 -2.54
CA THR A 13 8.65 11.99 -1.95
C THR A 13 7.85 10.85 -2.57
N THR A 14 7.24 9.98 -1.78
CA THR A 14 6.40 8.86 -2.28
C THR A 14 5.10 9.33 -2.95
N PHE A 15 4.98 10.62 -3.27
CA PHE A 15 3.79 11.24 -3.81
C PHE A 15 3.71 11.04 -5.33
N ALA A 16 2.50 10.83 -5.83
CA ALA A 16 2.24 10.90 -7.26
C ALA A 16 2.37 12.36 -7.76
N ASN A 17 2.70 12.52 -9.03
CA ASN A 17 2.90 13.83 -9.66
C ASN A 17 1.70 14.79 -9.56
N ALA A 18 0.48 14.29 -9.46
CA ALA A 18 -0.70 15.14 -9.27
C ALA A 18 -0.88 15.57 -7.80
N GLN A 19 -0.33 14.82 -6.84
CA GLN A 19 -0.50 15.07 -5.42
C GLN A 19 0.37 16.23 -4.93
N ILE A 20 1.56 16.41 -5.50
CA ILE A 20 2.48 17.50 -5.12
C ILE A 20 1.86 18.90 -5.30
N TYR A 21 0.87 19.05 -6.19
CA TYR A 21 0.16 20.31 -6.41
C TYR A 21 -1.12 20.46 -5.57
N ARG A 22 -1.54 19.41 -4.86
CA ARG A 22 -2.80 19.38 -4.10
C ARG A 22 -2.57 19.45 -2.59
N ILE A 23 -1.37 19.16 -2.14
CA ILE A 23 -1.00 19.26 -0.72
C ILE A 23 -0.78 20.73 -0.41
N ALA A 24 -1.56 21.27 0.53
CA ALA A 24 -1.56 22.70 0.86
C ALA A 24 -0.19 23.21 1.32
N ASP A 25 0.53 22.42 2.12
CA ASP A 25 1.83 22.82 2.68
C ASP A 25 3.04 22.42 1.81
N PHE A 26 2.81 21.93 0.58
CA PHE A 26 3.91 21.47 -0.27
C PHE A 26 4.75 22.67 -0.77
N PRO A 27 6.09 22.58 -0.79
CA PRO A 27 6.94 23.67 -1.24
C PRO A 27 6.57 24.14 -2.64
N THR A 28 6.50 25.47 -2.82
CA THR A 28 6.13 26.04 -4.10
C THR A 28 7.30 25.87 -5.08
N PRO A 29 7.07 25.36 -6.30
CA PRO A 29 8.15 25.25 -7.26
C PRO A 29 8.68 26.61 -7.69
N ALA A 30 10.00 26.76 -7.68
CA ALA A 30 10.69 27.80 -8.42
C ALA A 30 10.54 27.56 -9.92
N THR A 31 10.28 28.64 -10.66
CA THR A 31 10.16 28.61 -12.12
C THR A 31 11.52 28.91 -12.73
N LEU A 32 12.12 27.93 -13.41
CA LEU A 32 13.41 28.04 -14.10
C LEU A 32 13.24 28.52 -15.55
N SER A 33 12.13 28.15 -16.18
CA SER A 33 11.67 28.62 -17.50
C SER A 33 10.17 28.38 -17.66
N GLU A 34 9.56 28.86 -18.74
CA GLU A 34 8.11 28.78 -19.00
C GLU A 34 7.50 27.38 -18.72
N ASN A 35 8.25 26.31 -18.98
CA ASN A 35 7.83 24.93 -18.73
C ASN A 35 8.68 24.16 -17.72
N ARG A 36 9.69 24.79 -17.11
CA ARG A 36 10.62 24.10 -16.20
C ARG A 36 10.43 24.59 -14.77
N ARG A 37 10.04 23.66 -13.91
CA ARG A 37 9.84 23.86 -12.48
C ARG A 37 10.85 23.03 -11.68
N ALA A 38 11.37 23.61 -10.61
CA ALA A 38 12.24 22.94 -9.66
C ALA A 38 11.92 23.39 -8.24
N TRP A 39 12.36 22.62 -7.25
CA TRP A 39 12.18 22.92 -5.85
C TRP A 39 13.53 23.10 -5.19
N TYR A 40 13.63 24.01 -4.23
CA TYR A 40 14.85 24.12 -3.44
C TYR A 40 14.97 22.90 -2.54
N GLU A 41 16.15 22.28 -2.52
CA GLU A 41 16.42 21.11 -1.68
C GLU A 41 16.14 21.41 -0.20
N ALA A 42 16.57 22.56 0.28
CA ALA A 42 16.35 22.97 1.68
C ALA A 42 14.87 23.12 2.05
N GLU A 43 14.02 23.62 1.14
CA GLU A 43 12.58 23.73 1.37
C GLU A 43 11.90 22.36 1.35
N MET A 44 12.34 21.47 0.44
CA MET A 44 11.89 20.09 0.40
C MET A 44 12.28 19.32 1.67
N ASP A 45 13.50 19.51 2.15
CA ASP A 45 14.00 18.87 3.37
C ASP A 45 13.25 19.42 4.59
N THR A 46 13.08 20.73 4.69
CA THR A 46 12.29 21.37 5.76
C THR A 46 10.84 20.88 5.76
N PHE A 47 10.22 20.77 4.58
CA PHE A 47 8.88 20.20 4.44
C PHE A 47 8.84 18.72 4.87
N LEU A 48 9.82 17.91 4.47
CA LEU A 48 9.91 16.51 4.87
C LEU A 48 10.21 16.30 6.36
N LEU A 49 10.85 17.28 7.01
CA LEU A 49 11.17 17.28 8.44
C LEU A 49 10.04 17.85 9.31
N SER A 50 9.29 18.84 8.81
CA SER A 50 8.20 19.50 9.55
C SER A 50 6.91 18.68 9.61
N ARG A 51 6.73 17.71 8.70
CA ARG A 51 5.61 16.79 8.82
C ARG A 51 5.85 15.92 10.06
N PRO A 52 4.91 15.87 11.02
CA PRO A 52 4.91 14.79 12.00
C PRO A 52 4.71 13.50 11.19
N ARG A 53 5.79 12.78 10.91
CA ARG A 53 5.67 11.35 10.65
C ARG A 53 5.07 10.83 11.95
N VAL A 54 3.85 10.31 11.89
CA VAL A 54 3.23 9.68 13.06
C VAL A 54 4.19 8.56 13.49
N ILE A 55 4.98 8.86 14.52
CA ILE A 55 5.83 7.95 15.27
C ILE A 55 5.27 8.02 16.68
N GLU A 56 4.27 7.20 16.95
CA GLU A 56 4.07 6.67 18.30
C GLU A 56 4.63 5.24 18.22
N ASP A 57 5.52 4.86 19.13
CA ASP A 57 6.24 3.56 19.19
C ASP A 57 7.43 3.36 18.25
N GLY A 58 8.42 4.26 18.34
CA GLY A 58 9.68 4.19 17.60
C GLY A 58 10.33 2.81 17.52
N LEU A 59 10.25 2.18 16.33
CA LEU A 59 11.18 1.19 15.81
C LEU A 59 11.22 1.26 14.26
N THR A 60 12.39 1.68 13.76
CA THR A 60 13.11 1.37 12.50
C THR A 60 12.36 1.23 11.16
N TYR A 61 12.86 1.97 10.15
CA TYR A 61 12.64 1.70 8.73
C TYR A 61 13.86 1.01 8.11
N PRO A 62 13.73 -0.23 7.61
CA PRO A 62 14.61 -0.71 6.55
C PRO A 62 13.87 -1.39 5.38
N ASP A 63 12.54 -1.28 5.28
CA ASP A 63 11.84 -1.74 4.06
C ASP A 63 10.58 -0.91 3.74
N LEU A 64 10.36 -0.74 2.44
CA LEU A 64 9.36 0.10 1.80
C LEU A 64 7.93 -0.46 1.94
N GLU A 65 7.23 -0.23 3.04
CA GLU A 65 5.77 -0.44 3.09
C GLU A 65 5.01 0.86 3.38
N PRO A 66 4.21 1.38 2.42
CA PRO A 66 3.30 2.49 2.70
C PRO A 66 2.28 2.09 3.78
N PRO A 67 1.74 3.06 4.54
CA PRO A 67 0.86 2.79 5.68
C PRO A 67 -0.30 1.88 5.27
N LYS A 68 -0.66 0.90 6.12
CA LYS A 68 -1.80 0.00 5.94
C LYS A 68 -3.12 0.80 5.90
N GLY A 69 -3.43 1.36 4.74
CA GLY A 69 -4.80 1.56 4.32
C GLY A 69 -5.46 0.20 4.10
N VAL A 70 -6.77 0.12 4.31
CA VAL A 70 -7.56 -1.10 4.06
C VAL A 70 -7.41 -1.49 2.58
N ARG A 71 -6.51 -2.43 2.28
CA ARG A 71 -6.25 -2.88 0.92
C ARG A 71 -7.27 -3.94 0.55
N VAL A 72 -8.09 -3.66 -0.44
CA VAL A 72 -9.10 -4.60 -0.94
C VAL A 72 -8.56 -5.37 -2.15
N MET A 73 -8.75 -6.67 -2.14
CA MET A 73 -8.40 -7.59 -3.22
C MET A 73 -9.67 -8.01 -3.98
N THR A 74 -9.59 -8.09 -5.30
CA THR A 74 -10.63 -8.71 -6.13
C THR A 74 -10.62 -10.23 -5.97
N GLU A 75 -11.71 -10.91 -6.34
CA GLU A 75 -11.79 -12.38 -6.30
C GLU A 75 -10.66 -13.05 -7.09
N LYS A 76 -10.31 -12.51 -8.26
CA LYS A 76 -9.18 -13.00 -9.07
C LYS A 76 -7.86 -12.87 -8.32
N GLN A 77 -7.59 -11.71 -7.73
CA GLN A 77 -6.37 -11.48 -6.95
C GLN A 77 -6.29 -12.40 -5.73
N VAL A 78 -7.41 -12.72 -5.08
CA VAL A 78 -7.44 -13.69 -3.98
C VAL A 78 -7.09 -15.09 -4.46
N CYS A 79 -7.65 -15.53 -5.59
CA CYS A 79 -7.32 -16.83 -6.18
C CYS A 79 -5.83 -16.90 -6.53
N ASP A 80 -5.30 -15.88 -7.18
CA ASP A 80 -3.87 -15.81 -7.56
C ASP A 80 -2.97 -15.79 -6.31
N TYR A 81 -3.39 -15.08 -5.25
CA TYR A 81 -2.61 -14.93 -4.03
C TYR A 81 -2.61 -16.19 -3.15
N THR A 82 -3.75 -16.87 -3.05
CA THR A 82 -3.91 -18.07 -2.21
C THR A 82 -3.65 -19.37 -2.97
N SER A 83 -3.45 -19.30 -4.29
CA SER A 83 -3.39 -20.45 -5.21
C SER A 83 -4.65 -21.34 -5.16
N ILE A 84 -5.78 -20.81 -4.69
CA ILE A 84 -7.06 -21.53 -4.61
C ILE A 84 -7.88 -21.23 -5.87
N SER A 85 -8.47 -22.27 -6.45
CA SER A 85 -9.38 -22.09 -7.60
C SER A 85 -10.67 -21.37 -7.19
N ARG A 86 -11.23 -20.58 -8.09
CA ARG A 86 -12.47 -19.82 -7.86
C ARG A 86 -13.63 -20.67 -7.33
N ALA A 87 -13.80 -21.89 -7.87
CA ALA A 87 -14.85 -22.81 -7.43
C ALA A 87 -14.65 -23.25 -5.98
N ASN A 88 -13.41 -23.52 -5.57
CA ASN A 88 -13.08 -23.91 -4.21
C ASN A 88 -13.21 -22.72 -3.25
N LEU A 89 -12.75 -21.53 -3.66
CA LEU A 89 -12.94 -20.29 -2.90
C LEU A 89 -14.42 -20.06 -2.56
N ASN A 90 -15.30 -20.13 -3.56
CA ASN A 90 -16.74 -19.97 -3.36
C ASN A 90 -17.36 -21.05 -2.45
N ARG A 91 -16.87 -22.29 -2.55
CA ARG A 91 -17.27 -23.36 -1.62
C ARG A 91 -16.82 -23.05 -0.19
N MET A 92 -15.58 -22.61 0.01
CA MET A 92 -15.05 -22.30 1.33
C MET A 92 -15.75 -21.11 1.97
N ILE A 93 -16.15 -20.10 1.19
CA ILE A 93 -16.98 -18.98 1.68
C ILE A 93 -18.34 -19.49 2.15
N ARG A 94 -18.99 -20.35 1.36
CA ARG A 94 -20.28 -20.96 1.74
C ARG A 94 -20.17 -21.79 3.02
N ASP A 95 -19.07 -22.51 3.18
CA ASP A 95 -18.79 -23.33 4.36
C ASP A 95 -18.32 -22.50 5.57
N GLY A 96 -18.17 -21.17 5.44
CA GLY A 96 -17.64 -20.29 6.50
C GLY A 96 -16.16 -20.49 6.82
N ARG A 97 -15.41 -21.17 5.95
CA ARG A 97 -13.98 -21.51 6.12
C ARG A 97 -13.03 -20.49 5.54
N PHE A 98 -13.54 -19.47 4.86
CA PHE A 98 -12.78 -18.39 4.25
C PHE A 98 -13.44 -17.04 4.58
N PRO A 99 -12.66 -15.93 4.69
CA PRO A 99 -13.21 -14.60 4.92
C PRO A 99 -14.34 -14.23 3.96
N SER A 100 -15.41 -13.64 4.51
CA SER A 100 -16.56 -13.24 3.70
C SER A 100 -16.23 -12.03 2.81
N PRO A 101 -16.67 -12.02 1.54
CA PRO A 101 -16.47 -10.87 0.68
C PRO A 101 -17.27 -9.66 1.15
N ILE A 102 -16.66 -8.48 1.06
CA ILE A 102 -17.33 -7.19 1.22
C ILE A 102 -17.91 -6.73 -0.12
N LYS A 103 -19.10 -6.13 -0.08
CA LYS A 103 -19.68 -5.46 -1.26
C LYS A 103 -19.03 -4.10 -1.45
N LEU A 104 -18.40 -3.89 -2.59
CA LEU A 104 -17.80 -2.61 -2.98
C LEU A 104 -18.78 -1.76 -3.80
N SER A 105 -19.66 -2.41 -4.56
CA SER A 105 -20.76 -1.78 -5.27
C SER A 105 -21.88 -2.79 -5.52
N VAL A 106 -22.92 -2.41 -6.25
CA VAL A 106 -24.03 -3.29 -6.63
C VAL A 106 -23.54 -4.55 -7.37
N ALA A 107 -22.49 -4.44 -8.18
CA ALA A 107 -21.99 -5.52 -9.02
C ALA A 107 -20.59 -6.03 -8.62
N LYS A 108 -19.90 -5.36 -7.69
CA LYS A 108 -18.52 -5.69 -7.34
C LYS A 108 -18.40 -6.10 -5.88
N ILE A 109 -17.67 -7.19 -5.68
CA ILE A 109 -17.23 -7.68 -4.37
C ILE A 109 -15.72 -7.60 -4.25
N GLY A 110 -15.22 -7.56 -3.02
CA GLY A 110 -13.81 -7.59 -2.71
C GLY A 110 -13.53 -8.24 -1.35
N TYR A 111 -12.26 -8.44 -1.04
CA TYR A 111 -11.79 -9.09 0.17
C TYR A 111 -10.76 -8.21 0.85
N LEU A 112 -10.83 -8.10 2.17
CA LEU A 112 -9.83 -7.34 2.92
C LEU A 112 -8.52 -8.13 2.96
N LYS A 113 -7.43 -7.54 2.45
CA LYS A 113 -6.14 -8.23 2.39
C LYS A 113 -5.69 -8.74 3.76
N HIS A 114 -5.88 -7.94 4.81
CA HIS A 114 -5.46 -8.32 6.15
C HIS A 114 -6.24 -9.52 6.71
N GLU A 115 -7.52 -9.69 6.34
CA GLU A 115 -8.31 -10.87 6.72
C GLU A 115 -7.83 -12.11 5.97
N VAL A 116 -7.52 -11.98 4.68
CA VAL A 116 -6.94 -13.07 3.87
C VAL A 116 -5.56 -13.46 4.43
N ASP A 117 -4.73 -12.48 4.80
CA ASP A 117 -3.42 -12.72 5.43
C ASP A 117 -3.56 -13.41 6.79
N HIS A 118 -4.53 -12.99 7.60
CA HIS A 118 -4.82 -13.61 8.89
C HIS A 118 -5.28 -15.06 8.71
N TRP A 119 -6.18 -15.30 7.74
CA TRP A 119 -6.62 -16.65 7.40
C TRP A 119 -5.46 -17.53 6.94
N LEU A 120 -4.58 -17.05 6.05
CA LEU A 120 -3.38 -17.80 5.62
C LEU A 120 -2.49 -18.19 6.80
N LYS A 121 -2.29 -17.28 7.76
CA LYS A 121 -1.49 -17.53 8.98
C LYS A 121 -2.17 -18.53 9.93
N SER A 122 -3.48 -18.64 9.89
CA SER A 122 -4.24 -19.59 10.72
C SER A 122 -4.22 -21.02 10.18
N LEU A 123 -3.84 -21.23 8.91
CA LEU A 123 -3.78 -22.56 8.33
C LEU A 123 -2.68 -23.39 9.02
N PRO A 124 -2.94 -24.68 9.31
CA PRO A 124 -1.90 -25.56 9.79
C PRO A 124 -0.79 -25.64 8.75
N ARG A 125 0.46 -25.55 9.20
CA ARG A 125 1.59 -25.85 8.32
C ARG A 125 1.50 -27.32 7.94
N ALA A 126 1.59 -27.60 6.65
CA ALA A 126 1.70 -28.97 6.20
C ALA A 126 3.05 -29.52 6.67
N ASP A 127 3.00 -30.36 7.69
CA ASP A 127 4.15 -31.00 8.28
C ASP A 127 4.40 -32.33 7.56
N TRP A 128 4.99 -32.22 6.36
CA TRP A 128 5.33 -33.39 5.55
C TRP A 128 6.48 -34.22 6.17
N LEU A 129 7.07 -33.79 7.29
CA LEU A 129 8.19 -34.44 7.96
C LEU A 129 7.73 -35.34 9.11
N ASN A 130 6.60 -35.03 9.75
CA ASN A 130 5.96 -35.91 10.72
C ASN A 130 4.86 -36.71 10.05
N GLY A 131 5.22 -37.89 9.52
CA GLY A 131 4.32 -38.82 8.83
C GLY A 131 3.19 -39.36 9.71
N THR A 132 2.20 -38.53 10.01
CA THR A 132 0.89 -38.98 10.51
C THR A 132 0.01 -39.31 9.30
N LYS A 133 -0.17 -40.62 9.15
CA LYS A 133 -0.99 -41.40 8.21
C LYS A 133 -2.21 -40.71 7.61
#